data_AF-A0A519GK17-F1
#
_entry.id   AF-A0A519GK17-F1
#
_cell.length_a   1.000
_cell.length_b   1.000
_cell.length_c   1.000
_cell.angle_alpha   90.00
_cell.angle_beta   90.00
_cell.angle_gamma   90.00
#
_symmetry.space_group_name_H-M   'P 1'
#
loop_
_entity.id
_entity.type
_entity.pdbx_description
1 polymer ?
#
loop_
_entity_poly.entity_id
_entity_poly.type
_entity_poly.pdbx_seq_one_letter_code
_entity_poly.pdbx_strand_id
1 'polypeptide(L)'
;AVGLFVDGPHPSRVDAVGEPFVHLLPEGQWPTTAATLGANTAQLQVAVDEAAGRLVVTSVIDNLVKGTAGGAIQSMNLALGLPETTGLTTTGVAP
;
A
#
# COMPACT_ATOMS: atom_id res chain seq x y z
N ALA A 1 8.63 -2.03 3.06
CA ALA A 1 7.89 -1.52 4.21
C ALA A 1 7.43 -0.08 3.97
N VAL A 2 6.18 0.26 4.31
CA VAL A 2 5.73 1.66 4.36
C VAL A 2 6.42 2.36 5.53
N GLY A 3 7.14 3.43 5.24
CA GLY A 3 7.78 4.27 6.25
C GLY A 3 6.78 5.30 6.77
N LEU A 4 6.29 5.10 8.00
CA LEU A 4 5.62 6.15 8.76
C LEU A 4 6.68 6.82 9.65
N PHE A 5 7.20 7.95 9.19
CA PHE A 5 8.11 8.77 10.00
C PHE A 5 7.30 9.82 10.75
N VAL A 6 7.29 9.72 12.07
CA VAL A 6 6.64 10.69 12.97
C VAL A 6 7.74 11.50 13.65
N ASP A 7 8.33 12.46 12.96
CA ASP A 7 9.31 13.38 13.55
C ASP A 7 8.60 14.66 14.03
N GLY A 8 8.53 14.86 15.35
CA GLY A 8 8.01 16.08 16.00
C GLY A 8 6.49 16.07 16.29
N PRO A 9 5.92 17.20 16.77
CA PRO A 9 4.51 17.33 17.14
C PRO A 9 3.52 17.29 15.96
N HIS A 10 4.01 17.18 14.72
CA HIS A 10 3.20 17.06 13.49
C HIS A 10 3.71 15.88 12.65
N PRO A 11 2.83 15.00 12.14
CA PRO A 11 3.20 13.95 11.18
C PRO A 11 3.51 14.59 9.83
N SER A 12 4.78 14.92 9.58
CA SER A 12 5.15 15.73 8.40
C SER A 12 5.39 14.92 7.12
N ARG A 13 5.52 13.59 7.19
CA ARG A 13 5.81 12.77 6.01
C ARG A 13 5.43 11.30 6.14
N VAL A 14 4.47 10.87 5.32
CA VAL A 14 4.21 9.46 5.02
C VAL A 14 4.76 9.21 3.62
N ASP A 15 5.57 8.18 3.41
CA ASP A 15 5.98 7.78 2.07
C ASP A 15 6.13 6.26 1.93
N ALA A 16 6.07 5.81 0.68
CA ALA A 16 6.24 4.41 0.28
C ALA A 16 7.39 4.30 -0.72
N VAL A 17 8.44 5.11 -0.56
CA VAL A 17 9.53 5.19 -1.53
C VAL A 17 10.22 3.84 -1.66
N GLY A 18 10.36 3.37 -2.90
CA GLY A 18 11.03 2.10 -3.21
C GLY A 18 10.15 0.85 -3.07
N GLU A 19 8.89 0.99 -2.66
CA GLU A 19 7.95 -0.14 -2.53
C GLU A 19 7.13 -0.30 -3.82
N PRO A 20 7.35 -1.35 -4.63
CA PRO A 20 6.74 -1.47 -5.96
C PRO A 20 5.25 -1.77 -5.91
N PHE A 21 4.75 -2.29 -4.78
CA PHE A 21 3.36 -2.67 -4.59
C PHE A 21 2.57 -1.75 -3.67
N VAL A 22 3.16 -0.64 -3.20
CA VAL A 22 2.47 0.26 -2.29
C VAL A 22 2.39 1.66 -2.89
N HIS A 23 1.17 2.20 -2.94
CA HIS A 23 0.89 3.52 -3.47
C HIS A 23 0.23 4.36 -2.39
N LEU A 24 0.96 5.36 -1.90
CA LEU A 24 0.35 6.44 -1.12
C LEU A 24 -0.31 7.41 -2.09
N LEU A 25 -1.60 7.62 -1.92
CA LEU A 25 -2.36 8.55 -2.75
C LEU A 25 -2.11 10.01 -2.34
N PRO A 26 -2.31 10.99 -3.23
CA PRO A 26 -2.28 12.41 -2.87
C PRO A 26 -3.38 12.76 -1.87
N GLU A 27 -3.10 13.69 -0.95
CA GLU A 27 -4.07 14.17 0.04
C GLU A 27 -5.41 14.55 -0.61
N GLY A 28 -6.51 14.19 0.04
CA GLY A 28 -7.87 14.36 -0.48
C GLY A 28 -8.33 13.28 -1.47
N GLN A 29 -7.44 12.43 -1.97
CA GLN A 29 -7.80 11.24 -2.75
C GLN A 29 -7.84 10.00 -1.84
N TRP A 30 -9.01 9.36 -1.80
CA TRP A 30 -9.24 8.17 -0.98
C TRP A 30 -9.21 6.90 -1.81
N PRO A 31 -8.58 5.83 -1.31
CA PRO A 31 -8.47 4.57 -2.02
C PRO A 31 -9.84 3.87 -2.10
N THR A 32 -10.07 3.15 -3.19
CA THR A 32 -11.28 2.34 -3.39
C THR A 32 -10.91 0.89 -3.70
N THR A 33 -11.71 -0.07 -3.24
CA THR A 33 -11.42 -1.49 -3.44
C THR A 33 -11.37 -1.89 -4.92
N ALA A 34 -12.19 -1.24 -5.75
CA ALA A 34 -12.19 -1.44 -7.20
C ALA A 34 -10.84 -1.10 -7.84
N ALA A 35 -10.13 -0.10 -7.33
CA ALA A 35 -8.84 0.32 -7.88
C ALA A 35 -7.71 -0.71 -7.72
N THR A 36 -7.88 -1.70 -6.83
CA THR A 36 -6.90 -2.76 -6.58
C THR A 36 -7.30 -4.12 -7.15
N LEU A 37 -8.49 -4.24 -7.75
CA LEU A 37 -9.02 -5.52 -8.22
C LEU A 37 -8.05 -6.21 -9.20
N GLY A 38 -7.68 -7.46 -8.91
CA GLY A 38 -6.78 -8.27 -9.72
C GLY A 38 -5.29 -7.88 -9.63
N ALA A 39 -4.94 -6.86 -8.83
CA ALA A 39 -3.56 -6.41 -8.66
C ALA A 39 -2.96 -6.82 -7.31
N ASN A 40 -1.64 -6.96 -7.29
CA ASN A 40 -0.87 -7.16 -6.06
C ASN A 40 -0.54 -5.83 -5.35
N THR A 41 -1.24 -4.75 -5.68
CA THR A 41 -1.00 -3.42 -5.12
C THR A 41 -1.85 -3.15 -3.89
N ALA A 42 -1.32 -2.30 -3.00
CA ALA A 42 -2.03 -1.69 -1.89
C ALA A 42 -2.06 -0.18 -2.11
N GLN A 43 -3.25 0.42 -2.02
CA GLN A 43 -3.39 1.87 -2.00
C GLN A 43 -3.69 2.36 -0.60
N LEU A 44 -3.02 3.44 -0.21
CA LEU A 44 -3.08 4.02 1.13
C LEU A 44 -3.43 5.50 1.05
N GLN A 45 -4.17 5.97 2.04
CA GLN A 45 -4.25 7.39 2.37
C GLN A 45 -4.30 7.60 3.88
N VAL A 46 -3.76 8.72 4.36
CA VAL A 46 -3.70 9.10 5.76
C VAL A 46 -4.46 10.41 5.98
N ALA A 47 -5.29 10.44 7.02
CA ALA A 47 -5.79 11.68 7.62
C ALA A 47 -5.19 11.87 9.01
N VAL A 48 -4.88 13.12 9.32
CA VAL A 48 -4.33 13.55 10.61
C VAL A 48 -5.41 14.31 11.36
N ASP A 49 -5.75 13.86 12.55
CA ASP A 49 -6.55 14.61 13.51
C ASP A 49 -5.61 15.13 14.60
N GLU A 50 -5.13 16.37 14.42
CA GLU A 50 -4.19 16.99 15.36
C GLU A 50 -4.83 17.26 16.72
N ALA A 51 -6.11 17.63 16.74
CA ALA A 51 -6.84 17.91 17.98
C ALA A 51 -6.98 16.66 18.85
N ALA A 52 -7.19 15.50 18.22
CA ALA A 52 -7.23 14.21 18.89
C ALA A 52 -5.85 13.52 19.02
N GLY A 53 -4.79 14.08 18.42
CA GLY A 53 -3.47 13.45 18.36
C GLY A 53 -3.49 12.09 17.66
N ARG A 54 -4.32 11.92 16.63
CA ARG A 54 -4.60 10.62 15.99
C ARG A 54 -4.28 10.63 14.50
N LEU A 55 -3.74 9.50 14.03
CA LEU A 55 -3.64 9.16 12.62
C LEU A 55 -4.73 8.16 12.23
N VAL A 56 -5.38 8.41 11.10
CA VAL A 56 -6.32 7.47 10.47
C VAL A 56 -5.75 7.07 9.12
N VAL A 57 -5.37 5.81 9.00
CA VAL A 57 -4.84 5.24 7.75
C VAL A 57 -5.91 4.35 7.12
N THR A 58 -6.27 4.66 5.88
CA THR A 58 -7.16 3.83 5.06
C THR A 58 -6.31 3.07 4.06
N SER A 59 -6.45 1.74 4.04
CA SER A 59 -5.77 0.84 3.09
C SER A 59 -6.79 0.02 2.33
N VAL A 60 -6.58 -0.15 1.03
CA VAL A 60 -7.33 -1.11 0.21
C VAL A 60 -6.37 -2.03 -0.54
N ILE A 61 -6.81 -3.28 -0.71
CA ILE A 61 -6.13 -4.33 -1.46
C ILE A 61 -7.18 -5.22 -2.11
N ASP A 62 -6.79 -5.97 -3.15
CA ASP A 62 -7.49 -7.20 -3.50
C ASP A 62 -7.15 -8.28 -2.46
N ASN A 63 -8.18 -8.82 -1.80
CA ASN A 63 -8.01 -9.80 -0.73
C ASN A 63 -7.52 -11.17 -1.21
N LEU A 64 -7.80 -11.54 -2.47
CA LEU A 64 -7.37 -12.81 -3.06
C LEU A 64 -5.98 -12.69 -3.69
N VAL A 65 -5.64 -11.53 -4.24
CA VAL A 65 -4.31 -11.26 -4.78
C VAL A 65 -3.37 -10.79 -3.67
N LYS A 66 -3.26 -9.49 -3.40
CA LYS A 66 -2.31 -8.97 -2.40
C LYS A 66 -2.57 -9.53 -1.00
N GLY A 67 -3.83 -9.75 -0.63
CA GLY A 67 -4.21 -10.27 0.69
C GLY A 67 -3.93 -11.76 0.90
N THR A 68 -3.76 -12.54 -0.18
CA THR A 68 -3.57 -14.00 -0.09
C THR A 68 -2.50 -14.52 -1.05
N ALA A 69 -2.86 -14.84 -2.30
CA ALA A 69 -1.99 -15.59 -3.20
C ALA A 69 -0.81 -14.75 -3.71
N GLY A 70 -1.06 -13.49 -4.07
CA GLY A 70 -0.03 -12.54 -4.47
C GLY A 70 0.95 -12.23 -3.35
N GLY A 71 0.46 -12.05 -2.11
CA GLY A 71 1.31 -11.90 -0.93
C GLY A 71 2.19 -13.13 -0.66
N ALA A 72 1.65 -14.33 -0.84
CA ALA A 72 2.41 -15.58 -0.71
C ALA A 72 3.50 -15.70 -1.79
N ILE A 73 3.18 -15.41 -3.05
CA ILE A 73 4.16 -15.41 -4.16
C ILE A 73 5.22 -14.32 -3.97
N GLN A 74 4.86 -13.12 -3.50
CA GLN A 74 5.84 -12.07 -3.20
C GLN A 74 6.83 -12.53 -2.11
N SER A 75 6.31 -13.18 -1.06
CA SER A 75 7.15 -13.73 0.01
C SER A 75 8.05 -14.86 -0.49
N MET A 76 7.53 -15.74 -1.37
CA MET A 76 8.30 -16.79 -2.02
C MET A 76 9.40 -16.23 -2.91
N ASN A 77 9.11 -15.19 -3.71
CA ASN A 77 10.10 -14.52 -4.55
C ASN A 77 11.27 -14.03 -3.71
N LEU A 78 10.98 -13.32 -2.61
CA LEU A 78 12.00 -12.85 -1.67
C LEU A 78 12.81 -14.00 -1.06
N ALA A 79 12.14 -15.07 -0.60
CA ALA A 79 12.80 -16.23 -0.01
C ALA A 79 13.72 -16.98 -1.00
N LEU A 80 13.39 -16.96 -2.28
CA LEU A 80 14.19 -17.57 -3.36
C LEU A 80 15.24 -16.62 -3.95
N GLY A 81 15.35 -15.38 -3.46
CA GLY A 81 16.26 -14.37 -4.00
C GLY A 81 15.85 -13.83 -5.39
N LEU A 82 14.58 -14.01 -5.77
CA LEU A 82 14.01 -13.45 -6.99
C LEU A 82 13.57 -11.99 -6.75
N PRO A 83 13.46 -11.17 -7.82
CA PRO A 83 12.79 -9.87 -7.71
C PRO A 83 11.38 -10.05 -7.15
N GLU A 84 11.00 -9.26 -6.14
CA GLU A 84 9.70 -9.44 -5.47
C GLU A 84 8.51 -9.27 -6.41
N THR A 85 8.68 -8.56 -7.53
CA THR A 85 7.66 -8.32 -8.55
C THR A 85 7.45 -9.47 -9.53
N THR A 86 8.27 -10.52 -9.45
CA THR A 86 8.24 -11.65 -10.38
C THR A 86 6.87 -12.34 -10.38
N GLY A 87 6.21 -12.36 -11.55
CA GLY A 87 4.91 -13.04 -11.72
C GLY A 87 3.72 -12.35 -11.04
N LEU A 88 3.86 -11.09 -10.61
CA LEU A 88 2.83 -10.36 -9.88
C LEU A 88 2.40 -9.10 -10.64
N THR A 89 1.10 -9.01 -10.91
CA THR A 89 0.50 -7.88 -11.64
C THR A 89 0.45 -6.63 -10.76
N THR A 90 0.97 -5.50 -11.25
CA THR A 90 0.87 -4.19 -10.59
C THR A 90 -0.33 -3.37 -11.07
N THR A 91 -0.90 -3.73 -12.22
CA THR A 91 -2.02 -3.01 -12.84
C THR A 91 -3.34 -3.76 -12.58
N GLY A 92 -4.28 -3.10 -11.91
CA GLY A 92 -5.61 -3.67 -11.68
C GLY A 92 -6.42 -3.75 -12.96
N VAL A 93 -7.55 -4.45 -12.87
CA VAL A 93 -8.59 -4.41 -13.91
C VAL A 93 -9.65 -3.39 -13.54
N ALA A 94 -10.14 -2.66 -14.54
CA ALA A 94 -11.25 -1.72 -14.41
C ALA A 94 -12.26 -1.97 -15.53
N PRO A 95 -13.55 -1.70 -15.32
CA PRO A 95 -14.40 -1.24 -16.42
C PRO A 95 -14.00 0.18 -16.87
#